data_AF-A0A7W0XK46-F1
#
_entry.id   AF-A0A7W0XK46-F1
#
_cell.length_a   1.000
_cell.length_b   1.000
_cell.length_c   1.000
_cell.angle_alpha   90.00
_cell.angle_beta   90.00
_cell.angle_gamma   90.00
#
_symmetry.space_group_name_H-M   'P 1'
#
loop_
_entity.id
_entity.type
_entity.pdbx_description
1 polymer ?
#
loop_
_entity_poly.entity_id
_entity_poly.type
_entity_poly.pdbx_seq_one_letter_code
_entity_poly.pdbx_strand_id
1 'polypeptide(L)'
;MRGLRPGRVPELVALAHRALEDAGPSPGIVYHTESDYDAALDEALAPHREGDDLWLFAFGSLIWKPEVAYTEERIATAHGWHRSFCLKISRWRGT
;
A
#
# COMPACT_ATOMS: atom_id res chain seq x y z
N MET A 1 -23.29 12.84 26.34
CA MET A 1 -22.43 12.52 25.17
C MET A 1 -22.59 13.62 24.13
N ARG A 2 -21.57 14.46 23.93
CA ARG A 2 -21.64 15.57 22.96
C ARG A 2 -21.39 14.99 21.57
N GLY A 3 -22.43 14.89 20.74
CA GLY A 3 -22.29 14.52 19.33
C GLY A 3 -21.39 15.52 18.61
N LEU A 4 -20.46 15.03 17.80
CA LEU A 4 -19.67 15.86 16.90
C LEU A 4 -20.64 16.66 16.01
N ARG A 5 -20.51 17.99 15.97
CA ARG A 5 -21.33 18.81 15.07
C ARG A 5 -20.85 18.54 13.62
N PRO A 6 -21.73 18.13 12.69
CA PRO A 6 -21.35 18.00 11.28
C PRO A 6 -20.91 19.39 10.79
N GLY A 7 -19.69 19.48 10.27
CA GLY A 7 -19.09 20.74 9.79
C GLY A 7 -17.68 21.04 10.32
N ARG A 8 -17.26 20.45 11.46
CA ARG A 8 -15.92 20.71 12.02
C ARG A 8 -14.83 19.72 11.59
N VAL A 9 -15.18 18.64 10.89
CA VAL A 9 -14.18 17.63 10.48
C VAL A 9 -13.06 18.23 9.63
N PRO A 10 -13.34 19.05 8.60
CA PRO A 10 -12.27 19.68 7.82
C PRO A 10 -11.39 20.61 8.65
N GLU A 11 -11.97 21.41 9.54
CA GLU A 11 -11.23 22.30 10.45
C GLU A 11 -10.32 21.53 11.41
N LEU A 12 -10.82 20.43 11.99
CA LEU A 12 -10.05 19.57 12.89
C LEU A 12 -8.95 18.79 12.16
N VAL A 13 -9.21 18.34 10.92
CA VAL A 13 -8.20 17.71 10.06
C VAL A 13 -7.11 18.71 9.72
N ALA A 14 -7.46 19.97 9.39
CA ALA A 14 -6.49 21.02 9.10
C ALA A 14 -5.56 21.31 10.29
N LEU A 15 -6.05 21.24 11.53
CA LEU A 15 -5.22 21.41 12.73
C LEU A 15 -4.21 20.27 12.95
N ALA A 16 -4.50 19.06 12.45
CA ALA A 16 -3.64 17.89 12.60
C ALA A 16 -2.80 17.56 11.36
N HIS A 17 -3.12 18.16 10.20
CA HIS A 17 -2.43 17.91 8.95
C HIS A 17 -1.12 18.70 8.88
N ARG A 18 0.00 17.99 8.79
CA ARG A 18 1.32 18.56 8.54
C ARG A 18 1.81 18.08 7.18
N ALA A 19 1.99 19.00 6.24
CA ALA A 19 2.73 18.69 5.02
C ALA A 19 4.18 18.37 5.39
N LEU A 20 4.64 17.19 4.99
CA LEU A 20 6.02 16.75 5.16
C LEU A 20 6.65 16.68 3.79
N GLU A 21 7.79 17.35 3.63
CA GLU A 21 8.63 17.16 2.45
C GLU A 21 9.20 15.75 2.47
N ASP A 22 9.20 15.12 1.30
CA ASP A 22 9.80 13.81 1.13
C ASP A 22 11.32 13.96 1.00
N ALA A 23 12.04 13.59 2.06
CA ALA A 23 13.50 13.63 2.11
C ALA A 23 14.19 12.64 1.13
N GLY A 24 13.40 11.81 0.43
CA GLY A 24 13.89 10.87 -0.55
C GLY A 24 14.22 9.50 0.06
N PRO A 25 15.05 8.70 -0.63
CA PRO A 25 15.41 7.34 -0.22
C PRO A 25 15.99 7.27 1.20
N SER A 26 15.59 6.26 1.98
CA SER A 26 16.17 5.99 3.29
C SER A 26 17.67 5.68 3.15
N PRO A 27 18.56 6.34 3.93
CA PRO A 27 19.99 6.08 3.88
C PRO A 27 20.32 4.60 4.13
N GLY A 28 21.21 4.03 3.31
CA GLY A 28 21.66 2.64 3.44
C GLY A 28 20.69 1.59 2.89
N ILE A 29 19.56 2.00 2.31
CA ILE A 29 18.65 1.11 1.57
C ILE A 29 18.95 1.22 0.08
N VAL A 30 19.17 0.07 -0.57
CA VAL A 30 19.20 -0.02 -2.04
C VAL A 30 17.76 -0.20 -2.51
N TYR A 31 17.28 0.75 -3.28
CA TYR A 31 15.96 0.68 -3.89
C TYR A 31 16.07 -0.05 -5.22
N HIS A 32 15.02 -0.80 -5.55
CA HIS A 32 14.88 -1.40 -6.87
C HIS A 32 14.83 -0.31 -7.94
N THR A 33 15.54 -0.54 -9.03
CA THR A 33 15.41 0.20 -10.28
C THR A 33 14.18 -0.28 -11.05
N GLU A 34 13.76 0.47 -12.07
CA GLU A 34 12.70 0.02 -12.98
C GLU A 34 13.01 -1.37 -13.57
N SER A 35 14.26 -1.63 -13.95
CA SER A 35 14.65 -2.94 -14.47
C SER A 35 14.56 -4.06 -13.43
N ASP A 36 14.76 -3.76 -12.15
CA ASP A 36 14.58 -4.77 -11.10
C ASP A 36 13.10 -5.08 -10.89
N TYR A 37 12.23 -4.08 -11.01
CA TYR A 37 10.79 -4.26 -10.95
C TYR A 37 10.27 -5.05 -12.15
N ASP A 38 10.73 -4.73 -13.36
CA ASP A 38 10.37 -5.46 -14.59
C ASP A 38 10.76 -6.95 -14.47
N ALA A 39 11.98 -7.23 -14.01
CA ALA A 39 12.43 -8.61 -13.81
C ALA A 39 11.61 -9.36 -12.76
N ALA A 40 11.25 -8.71 -11.65
CA ALA A 40 10.40 -9.31 -10.62
C ALA A 40 8.97 -9.55 -11.11
N LEU A 41 8.46 -8.67 -11.97
CA LEU A 41 7.15 -8.84 -12.60
C LEU A 41 7.17 -10.00 -13.58
N ASP A 42 8.19 -10.08 -14.44
CA ASP A 42 8.39 -11.20 -15.37
C ASP A 42 8.46 -12.54 -14.62
N GLU A 43 9.21 -12.61 -13.52
CA GLU A 43 9.29 -13.80 -12.68
C GLU A 43 7.93 -14.18 -12.07
N ALA A 44 7.21 -13.19 -11.51
CA ALA A 44 5.91 -13.42 -10.89
C ALA A 44 4.84 -13.85 -11.91
N LEU A 45 4.94 -13.38 -13.16
CA LEU A 45 3.99 -13.67 -14.23
C LEU A 45 4.38 -14.89 -15.08
N ALA A 46 5.63 -15.37 -15.03
CA ALA A 46 6.10 -16.51 -15.81
C ALA A 46 5.21 -17.78 -15.72
N PRO A 47 4.56 -18.10 -14.58
CA PRO A 47 3.65 -19.24 -14.49
C PRO A 47 2.29 -19.03 -15.19
N HIS A 48 1.94 -17.79 -15.54
CA HIS A 48 0.65 -17.39 -16.08
C HIS A 48 0.73 -17.22 -17.60
N ARG A 49 -0.34 -17.63 -18.30
CA ARG A 49 -0.48 -17.39 -19.73
C ARG A 49 -1.23 -16.09 -19.96
N GLU A 50 -1.03 -15.50 -21.14
CA GLU A 50 -1.82 -14.35 -21.56
C GLU A 50 -3.32 -14.71 -21.56
N GLY A 51 -4.11 -13.88 -20.87
CA GLY A 51 -5.55 -14.09 -20.68
C GLY A 51 -5.94 -14.90 -19.45
N ASP A 52 -4.98 -15.44 -18.67
CA ASP A 52 -5.29 -16.08 -17.39
C ASP A 52 -5.72 -15.04 -16.34
N ASP A 53 -6.65 -15.43 -15.46
CA ASP A 53 -7.03 -14.61 -14.30
C ASP A 53 -5.88 -14.57 -13.28
N LEU A 54 -5.45 -13.37 -12.91
CA LEU A 54 -4.46 -13.13 -11.86
C LEU A 54 -5.13 -12.50 -10.63
N TRP A 55 -5.01 -13.18 -9.49
CA TRP A 55 -5.51 -12.67 -8.21
C TRP A 55 -4.37 -12.12 -7.34
N LEU A 56 -4.51 -10.86 -6.91
CA LEU A 56 -3.61 -10.24 -5.94
C LEU A 56 -4.25 -10.25 -4.55
N PHE A 57 -3.57 -10.84 -3.57
CA PHE A 57 -4.03 -10.81 -2.17
C PHE A 57 -3.53 -9.54 -1.46
N ALA A 58 -4.43 -8.59 -1.20
CA ALA A 58 -4.11 -7.35 -0.49
C ALA A 58 -4.15 -7.52 1.04
N PHE A 59 -3.04 -7.26 1.73
CA PHE A 59 -2.95 -7.34 3.20
C PHE A 59 -2.58 -6.01 3.90
N GLY A 60 -2.31 -4.96 3.13
CA GLY A 60 -1.85 -3.64 3.59
C GLY A 60 -2.59 -2.48 2.90
N SER A 61 -1.86 -1.46 2.45
CA SER A 61 -2.44 -0.24 1.85
C SER A 61 -3.28 -0.50 0.60
N LEU A 62 -2.98 -1.56 -0.16
CA LEU A 62 -3.74 -1.95 -1.35
C LEU A 62 -5.22 -2.24 -1.06
N ILE A 63 -5.59 -2.56 0.18
CA ILE A 63 -6.99 -2.74 0.58
C ILE A 63 -7.81 -1.46 0.34
N TRP A 64 -7.19 -0.28 0.47
CA TRP A 64 -7.89 1.02 0.40
C TRP A 64 -7.41 1.91 -0.75
N LYS A 65 -6.24 1.62 -1.31
CA LYS A 65 -5.65 2.35 -2.42
C LYS A 65 -5.11 1.35 -3.46
N PRO A 66 -5.96 0.84 -4.35
CA PRO A 66 -5.52 0.04 -5.48
C PRO A 66 -4.63 0.89 -6.39
N GLU A 67 -3.43 0.42 -6.71
CA GLU A 67 -2.49 1.09 -7.62
C GLU A 67 -2.50 0.46 -9.02
N VAL A 68 -3.44 -0.47 -9.27
CA VAL A 68 -3.62 -1.18 -10.56
C VAL A 68 -5.10 -1.21 -10.92
N ALA A 69 -5.40 -1.25 -12.22
CA ALA A 69 -6.74 -1.52 -12.68
C ALA A 69 -7.09 -3.00 -12.46
N TYR A 70 -8.30 -3.28 -12.00
CA TYR A 70 -8.80 -4.63 -11.78
C TYR A 70 -10.28 -4.72 -12.19
N THR A 71 -10.73 -5.93 -12.51
CA THR A 71 -12.10 -6.20 -12.95
C THR A 71 -12.97 -6.76 -11.83
N GLU A 72 -12.36 -7.34 -10.79
CA GLU A 72 -13.07 -7.97 -9.67
C GLU A 72 -12.28 -7.86 -8.35
N GLU A 73 -12.98 -7.66 -7.23
CA GLU A 73 -12.45 -7.77 -5.88
C GLU A 73 -13.29 -8.72 -5.01
N ARG A 74 -12.65 -9.45 -4.10
CA ARG A 74 -13.31 -10.32 -3.13
C ARG A 74 -12.64 -10.23 -1.76
N ILE A 75 -13.44 -10.31 -0.70
CA ILE A 75 -12.91 -10.53 0.64
C ILE A 75 -12.34 -11.95 0.72
N ALA A 76 -11.09 -12.08 1.15
CA ALA A 76 -10.40 -13.36 1.24
C ALA A 76 -9.58 -13.47 2.54
N THR A 77 -9.27 -14.71 2.92
CA THR A 77 -8.42 -15.04 4.08
C THR A 77 -7.21 -15.83 3.60
N ALA A 78 -6.00 -15.35 3.87
CA ALA A 78 -4.77 -16.10 3.62
C ALA A 78 -4.49 -17.07 4.78
N HIS A 79 -4.88 -18.33 4.61
CA HIS A 79 -4.66 -19.37 5.61
C HIS A 79 -3.17 -19.68 5.82
N GLY A 80 -2.76 -19.88 7.07
CA GLY A 80 -1.36 -20.15 7.43
C GLY A 80 -0.46 -18.91 7.54
N TRP A 81 -0.99 -17.73 7.22
CA TRP A 81 -0.27 -16.46 7.30
C TRP A 81 -0.75 -15.60 8.47
N HIS A 82 0.18 -14.86 9.08
CA HIS A 82 -0.13 -13.91 10.15
C HIS A 82 0.36 -12.52 9.77
N ARG A 83 -0.54 -11.54 9.76
CA ARG A 83 -0.18 -10.14 9.52
C ARG A 83 0.44 -9.54 10.78
N SER A 84 1.70 -9.16 10.69
CA SER A 84 2.42 -8.43 11.74
C SER A 84 2.96 -7.09 11.22
N PHE A 85 2.93 -6.06 12.07
CA PHE A 85 3.48 -4.73 11.77
C PHE A 85 4.97 -4.68 12.11
N CYS A 86 5.74 -5.60 11.54
CA CYS A 86 7.18 -5.75 11.80
C CYS A 86 8.08 -5.10 10.75
N LEU A 87 7.50 -4.48 9.71
CA LEU A 87 8.25 -3.74 8.71
C LEU A 87 8.63 -2.36 9.26
N LYS A 88 9.93 -2.08 9.37
CA LYS A 88 10.43 -0.75 9.72
C LYS A 88 10.51 0.10 8.46
N ILE A 89 9.54 1.01 8.29
CA ILE A 89 9.47 1.92 7.15
C ILE A 89 9.43 3.36 7.70
N SER A 90 10.51 4.10 7.52
CA SER A 90 10.68 5.49 8.00
C SER A 90 10.32 6.57 6.98
N ARG A 91 9.87 6.15 5.79
CA ARG A 91 9.34 7.02 4.73
C ARG A 91 7.86 6.69 4.56
N TRP A 92 6.99 7.68 4.39
CA TRP A 92 5.53 7.51 4.26
C TRP A 92 4.75 7.00 5.48
N ARG A 93 5.40 6.50 6.54
CA ARG A 93 4.76 5.86 7.70
C ARG A 93 5.20 6.44 9.06
N GLY A 94 5.80 7.63 9.04
CA GLY A 94 6.35 8.31 10.22
C GLY A 94 7.86 8.45 10.15
N THR A 95 8.43 9.24 11.04
CA THR A 95 9.85 9.53 11.19
C THR A 95 10.29 9.25 12.62
#